data_AF-A0A3B9C373-F1
#
_entry.id   AF-A0A3B9C373-F1
#
_cell.length_a   1.000
_cell.length_b   1.000
_cell.length_c   1.000
_cell.angle_alpha   90.00
_cell.angle_beta   90.00
_cell.angle_gamma   90.00
#
_symmetry.space_group_name_H-M   'P 1'
#
loop_
_entity.id
_entity.type
_entity.pdbx_description
1 polymer ?
#
loop_
_entity_poly.entity_id
_entity_poly.type
_entity_poly.pdbx_seq_one_letter_code
_entity_poly.pdbx_strand_id
1 'polypeptide(L)'
;MTEIIEIQNTNTNGEWQPFVGDETIELLRSKGFANADKTPNESGERILNETYRIMQVCGNPYNPTNNETGIVIGYVQSGKTLSFTTLTALARDNNYKIVIVIAGVSTNLVNQSTNRLSNDLRLNTRFDKKWTLLQNPSRMQDAEIIETALAQWADPTFPKDRCRTLLITVMKNTSHLNNLVGILQGQNLQGVPTLIIDDEGDQASLNTRARWAARQGIEVENLTENQ
;
A
#
# COMPACT_ATOMS: atom_id res chain seq x y z
N MET A 1 22.17 -18.58 -5.63
CA MET A 1 22.48 -17.14 -5.64
C MET A 1 21.28 -16.42 -5.06
N THR A 2 21.50 -15.60 -4.04
CA THR A 2 20.47 -14.91 -3.25
C THR A 2 20.09 -13.59 -3.90
N GLU A 3 18.84 -13.44 -4.33
CA GLU A 3 18.29 -12.16 -4.83
C GLU A 3 17.97 -11.18 -3.71
N ILE A 4 18.66 -10.04 -3.64
CA ILE A 4 18.45 -9.03 -2.61
C ILE A 4 17.53 -7.95 -3.18
N ILE A 5 16.49 -7.59 -2.43
CA ILE A 5 15.73 -6.36 -2.69
C ILE A 5 16.52 -5.19 -2.09
N GLU A 6 16.94 -4.26 -2.93
CA GLU A 6 17.63 -3.04 -2.50
C GLU A 6 16.65 -1.88 -2.36
N ILE A 7 16.76 -1.19 -1.22
CA ILE A 7 16.02 0.05 -0.95
C ILE A 7 16.99 1.20 -1.17
N GLN A 8 16.77 2.02 -2.20
CA GLN A 8 17.54 3.25 -2.35
C GLN A 8 16.88 4.37 -1.55
N ASN A 9 17.51 4.76 -0.44
CA ASN A 9 17.12 5.94 0.33
C ASN A 9 18.34 6.85 0.57
N THR A 10 18.12 8.16 0.53
CA THR A 10 19.20 9.18 0.62
C THR A 10 19.30 9.84 2.01
N ASN A 11 18.51 9.43 3.02
CA ASN A 11 18.64 9.93 4.39
C ASN A 11 18.19 8.94 5.47
N THR A 12 18.93 8.93 6.58
CA THR A 12 18.72 8.19 7.83
C THR A 12 17.68 8.90 8.72
N ASN A 13 16.41 8.96 8.31
CA ASN A 13 15.34 9.25 9.28
C ASN A 13 15.07 7.95 10.05
N GLY A 14 15.08 8.03 11.38
CA GLY A 14 15.04 6.87 12.28
C GLY A 14 13.98 5.85 11.86
N GLU A 15 14.45 4.67 11.47
CA GLU A 15 13.60 3.56 11.04
C GLU A 15 12.63 3.22 12.17
N TRP A 16 11.35 3.54 11.97
CA TRP A 16 10.33 3.10 12.90
C TRP A 16 10.28 1.57 12.91
N GLN A 17 9.65 0.99 13.92
CA GLN A 17 9.60 -0.46 14.09
C GLN A 17 8.18 -0.95 13.72
N PRO A 18 7.94 -1.41 12.48
CA PRO A 18 6.68 -2.01 12.10
C PRO A 18 6.30 -3.17 13.02
N PHE A 19 5.01 -3.27 13.29
CA PHE A 19 4.41 -4.43 13.92
C PHE A 19 4.04 -5.46 12.85
N VAL A 20 4.49 -6.70 13.02
CA VAL A 20 4.07 -7.84 12.18
C VAL A 20 2.93 -8.53 12.90
N GLY A 21 1.73 -8.50 12.30
CA GLY A 21 0.51 -9.04 12.89
C GLY A 21 -0.06 -10.21 12.11
N ASP A 22 -1.27 -10.59 12.48
CA ASP A 22 -1.96 -11.74 11.92
C ASP A 22 -2.19 -11.61 10.41
N GLU A 23 -2.36 -10.40 9.87
CA GLU A 23 -2.63 -10.24 8.44
C GLU A 23 -1.43 -10.71 7.60
N THR A 24 -0.23 -10.30 8.02
CA THR A 24 1.03 -10.68 7.38
C THR A 24 1.33 -12.17 7.56
N ILE A 25 1.19 -12.69 8.78
CA ILE A 25 1.47 -14.11 9.07
C ILE A 25 0.50 -15.04 8.34
N GLU A 26 -0.80 -14.71 8.33
CA GLU A 26 -1.80 -15.52 7.63
C GLU A 26 -1.64 -15.47 6.11
N LEU A 27 -1.17 -14.34 5.55
CA LEU A 27 -0.76 -14.26 4.15
C LEU A 27 0.34 -15.27 3.84
N LEU A 28 1.48 -15.19 4.53
CA LEU A 28 2.61 -16.09 4.30
C LEU A 28 2.20 -17.56 4.47
N ARG A 29 1.41 -17.86 5.51
CA ARG A 29 0.86 -19.20 5.75
C ARG A 29 0.00 -19.68 4.58
N SER A 30 -0.95 -18.87 4.11
CA SER A 30 -1.84 -19.24 3.00
C SER A 30 -1.11 -19.47 1.67
N LYS A 31 0.09 -18.87 1.53
CA LYS A 31 0.93 -18.98 0.34
C LYS A 31 1.98 -20.10 0.42
N GLY A 32 2.00 -20.89 1.51
CA GLY A 32 2.93 -22.01 1.70
C GLY A 32 4.31 -21.60 2.25
N PHE A 33 4.43 -20.39 2.81
CA PHE A 33 5.66 -19.86 3.39
C PHE A 33 5.71 -20.00 4.91
N ALA A 34 5.04 -21.01 5.46
CA ALA A 34 5.01 -21.30 6.89
C ALA A 34 5.33 -22.76 7.19
N ASN A 35 5.88 -23.00 8.38
CA ASN A 35 6.12 -24.30 8.98
C ASN A 35 4.80 -24.89 9.53
N ALA A 36 4.86 -26.15 9.98
CA ALA A 36 3.71 -26.83 10.58
C ALA A 36 3.20 -26.15 11.87
N ASP A 37 4.07 -25.45 12.59
CA ASP A 37 3.74 -24.66 13.80
C ASP A 37 3.18 -23.26 13.48
N LYS A 38 2.96 -22.96 12.18
CA LYS A 38 2.46 -21.68 11.64
C LYS A 38 3.46 -20.52 11.67
N THR A 39 4.69 -20.72 12.12
CA THR A 39 5.75 -19.71 11.98
C THR A 39 6.23 -19.63 10.52
N PRO A 40 6.74 -18.49 10.03
CA PRO A 40 7.33 -18.43 8.70
C PRO A 40 8.47 -19.44 8.54
N ASN A 41 8.52 -20.12 7.38
CA ASN A 41 9.67 -20.96 7.02
C ASN A 41 10.83 -20.08 6.51
N GLU A 42 11.99 -20.66 6.19
CA GLU A 42 13.17 -19.88 5.75
C GLU A 42 12.85 -18.90 4.60
N SER A 43 12.08 -19.34 3.61
CA SER A 43 11.63 -18.48 2.51
C SER A 43 10.64 -17.41 2.98
N GLY A 44 9.73 -17.74 3.88
CA GLY A 44 8.78 -16.80 4.49
C GLY A 44 9.46 -15.74 5.34
N GLU A 45 10.42 -16.13 6.17
CA GLU A 45 11.29 -15.23 6.94
C GLU A 45 12.01 -14.26 6.03
N ARG A 46 12.53 -14.74 4.89
CA ARG A 46 13.20 -13.86 3.93
C ARG A 46 12.26 -12.80 3.35
N ILE A 47 11.09 -13.21 2.85
CA ILE A 47 10.09 -12.30 2.30
C ILE A 47 9.65 -11.29 3.38
N LEU A 48 9.40 -11.78 4.59
CA LEU A 48 9.01 -10.95 5.73
C LEU A 48 10.09 -9.90 6.03
N ASN A 49 11.35 -10.31 6.16
CA ASN A 49 12.46 -9.41 6.47
C ASN A 49 12.69 -8.37 5.37
N GLU A 50 12.59 -8.75 4.10
CA GLU A 50 12.70 -7.82 2.97
C GLU A 50 11.56 -6.79 2.99
N THR A 51 10.32 -7.25 3.14
CA THR A 51 9.15 -6.36 3.23
C THR A 51 9.15 -5.50 4.49
N TYR A 52 9.63 -6.03 5.62
CA TYR A 52 9.77 -5.30 6.88
C TYR A 52 10.66 -4.07 6.69
N ARG A 53 11.82 -4.25 6.05
CA ARG A 53 12.75 -3.14 5.74
C ARG A 53 12.12 -2.09 4.83
N ILE A 54 11.31 -2.50 3.86
CA ILE A 54 10.55 -1.55 3.02
C ILE A 54 9.60 -0.74 3.91
N MET A 55 8.86 -1.40 4.79
CA MET A 55 7.92 -0.72 5.68
C MET A 55 8.62 0.22 6.67
N GLN A 56 9.80 -0.13 7.17
CA GLN A 56 10.60 0.74 8.07
C GLN A 56 10.94 2.10 7.44
N VAL A 57 11.07 2.17 6.11
CA VAL A 57 11.31 3.42 5.38
C VAL A 57 10.03 4.07 4.83
N CYS A 58 8.89 3.38 4.91
CA CYS A 58 7.59 4.00 4.70
C CYS A 58 7.25 4.95 5.86
N GLY A 59 6.28 5.84 5.65
CA GLY A 59 5.85 6.78 6.69
C GLY A 59 5.35 6.08 7.95
N ASN A 60 5.78 6.51 9.14
CA ASN A 60 5.24 5.95 10.38
C ASN A 60 3.78 6.43 10.56
N PRO A 61 2.78 5.54 10.54
CA PRO A 61 1.36 5.91 10.56
C PRO A 61 0.92 6.65 11.84
N TYR A 62 1.74 6.63 12.89
CA TYR A 62 1.48 7.35 14.15
C TYR A 62 2.01 8.80 14.14
N ASN A 63 2.80 9.19 13.13
CA ASN A 63 3.26 10.56 12.97
C ASN A 63 2.19 11.40 12.25
N PRO A 64 2.01 12.68 12.63
CA PRO A 64 1.01 13.56 12.04
C PRO A 64 1.30 13.91 10.57
N THR A 65 2.56 13.87 10.17
CA THR A 65 3.00 14.15 8.79
C THR A 65 4.01 13.09 8.35
N ASN A 66 3.76 12.46 7.21
CA ASN A 66 4.72 11.59 6.55
C ASN A 66 4.68 11.86 5.05
N ASN A 67 5.81 12.24 4.47
CA ASN A 67 5.96 12.47 3.04
C ASN A 67 7.15 11.65 2.53
N GLU A 68 7.07 10.33 2.75
CA GLU A 68 8.14 9.41 2.38
C GLU A 68 7.85 8.77 1.03
N THR A 69 8.87 8.74 0.18
CA THR A 69 8.82 8.11 -1.14
C THR A 69 10.14 7.38 -1.32
N GLY A 70 10.06 6.08 -1.56
CA GLY A 70 11.20 5.20 -1.80
C GLY A 70 11.04 4.43 -3.09
N ILE A 71 12.15 3.92 -3.61
CA ILE A 71 12.16 2.96 -4.72
C ILE A 71 12.65 1.62 -4.19
N VAL A 72 11.93 0.58 -4.57
CA VAL A 72 12.24 -0.80 -4.25
C VAL A 72 12.68 -1.48 -5.54
N ILE A 73 13.93 -1.94 -5.57
CA ILE A 73 14.50 -2.58 -6.76
C ILE A 73 14.67 -4.07 -6.45
N GLY A 74 14.04 -4.91 -7.26
CA GLY A 74 14.14 -6.37 -7.17
C GLY A 74 14.41 -6.99 -8.53
N TYR A 75 15.23 -8.04 -8.56
CA TYR A 75 15.58 -8.79 -9.77
C TYR A 75 14.35 -9.42 -10.46
N VAL A 76 14.48 -9.81 -11.73
CA VAL A 76 13.43 -10.54 -12.47
C VAL A 76 13.17 -11.87 -11.75
N GLN A 77 11.89 -12.23 -11.53
CA GLN A 77 11.45 -13.43 -10.79
C GLN A 77 11.69 -13.43 -9.26
N SER A 78 12.14 -12.33 -8.66
CA SER A 78 12.37 -12.20 -7.20
C SER A 78 11.16 -12.20 -6.28
N GLY A 79 10.00 -12.61 -6.78
CA GLY A 79 8.78 -12.60 -5.97
C GLY A 79 8.26 -11.20 -5.63
N LYS A 80 8.66 -10.15 -6.38
CA LYS A 80 8.18 -8.74 -6.25
C LYS A 80 6.70 -8.65 -5.92
N THR A 81 5.91 -9.44 -6.64
CA THR A 81 4.47 -9.39 -6.52
C THR A 81 3.95 -10.01 -5.21
N LEU A 82 4.68 -10.93 -4.58
CA LEU A 82 4.42 -11.36 -3.20
C LEU A 82 4.94 -10.32 -2.19
N SER A 83 6.06 -9.66 -2.48
CA SER A 83 6.62 -8.61 -1.61
C SER A 83 5.65 -7.44 -1.43
N PHE A 84 4.99 -6.95 -2.50
CA PHE A 84 4.04 -5.85 -2.36
C PHE A 84 2.71 -6.28 -1.71
N THR A 85 2.22 -7.50 -1.96
CA THR A 85 1.05 -8.00 -1.23
C THR A 85 1.37 -8.19 0.25
N THR A 86 2.59 -8.64 0.58
CA THR A 86 3.08 -8.72 1.97
C THR A 86 3.20 -7.33 2.58
N LEU A 87 3.65 -6.33 1.81
CA LEU A 87 3.72 -4.95 2.27
C LEU A 87 2.32 -4.39 2.55
N THR A 88 1.34 -4.74 1.71
CA THR A 88 -0.07 -4.38 1.89
C THR A 88 -0.65 -5.00 3.17
N ALA A 89 -0.37 -6.28 3.43
CA ALA A 89 -0.74 -6.94 4.67
C ALA A 89 -0.09 -6.29 5.90
N LEU A 90 1.21 -5.97 5.81
CA LEU A 90 1.95 -5.30 6.87
C LEU A 90 1.41 -3.88 7.12
N ALA A 91 0.95 -3.17 6.08
CA ALA A 91 0.31 -1.87 6.22
C ALA A 91 -0.97 -1.97 7.08
N ARG A 92 -1.79 -3.01 6.86
CA ARG A 92 -2.99 -3.29 7.67
C ARG A 92 -2.66 -3.57 9.13
N ASP A 93 -1.61 -4.36 9.39
CA ASP A 93 -1.14 -4.65 10.75
C ASP A 93 -0.68 -3.37 11.47
N ASN A 94 -0.21 -2.37 10.72
CA ASN A 94 0.26 -1.09 11.22
C ASN A 94 -0.79 0.04 11.13
N ASN A 95 -2.08 -0.28 10.97
CA ASN A 95 -3.19 0.68 10.95
C ASN A 95 -3.11 1.72 9.81
N TYR A 96 -2.50 1.36 8.68
CA TYR A 96 -2.77 2.08 7.44
C TYR A 96 -4.25 1.94 7.08
N LYS A 97 -4.88 3.07 6.79
CA LYS A 97 -6.33 3.16 6.53
C LYS A 97 -6.63 3.00 5.05
N ILE A 98 -5.70 3.42 4.19
CA ILE A 98 -5.80 3.29 2.73
C ILE A 98 -4.51 2.66 2.19
N VAL A 99 -4.66 1.70 1.29
CA VAL A 99 -3.60 1.22 0.39
C VAL A 99 -4.07 1.42 -1.04
N ILE A 100 -3.33 2.21 -1.82
CA ILE A 100 -3.60 2.48 -3.23
C ILE A 100 -2.54 1.76 -4.06
N VAL A 101 -2.98 0.90 -4.97
CA VAL A 101 -2.12 0.22 -5.93
C VAL A 101 -2.41 0.78 -7.32
N ILE A 102 -1.46 1.55 -7.84
CA ILE A 102 -1.41 1.97 -9.23
C ILE A 102 -0.90 0.75 -10.00
N ALA A 103 -1.81 0.11 -10.71
CA ALA A 103 -1.54 -1.12 -11.44
C ALA A 103 -0.95 -0.77 -12.82
N GLY A 104 -1.53 -1.32 -13.90
CA GLY A 104 -1.07 -1.06 -15.27
C GLY A 104 -1.86 0.00 -16.02
N VAL A 105 -1.50 0.18 -17.30
CA VAL A 105 -2.14 1.10 -18.25
C VAL A 105 -3.35 0.52 -18.97
N SER A 106 -3.61 -0.79 -18.82
CA SER A 106 -4.71 -1.48 -19.52
C SER A 106 -5.67 -2.13 -18.53
N THR A 107 -6.93 -2.29 -18.94
CA THR A 107 -7.97 -2.95 -18.12
C THR A 107 -7.57 -4.37 -17.72
N ASN A 108 -6.89 -5.10 -18.61
CA ASN A 108 -6.43 -6.47 -18.32
C ASN A 108 -5.37 -6.49 -17.20
N LEU A 109 -4.39 -5.58 -17.24
CA LEU A 109 -3.35 -5.48 -16.20
C LEU A 109 -3.95 -5.07 -14.85
N VAL A 110 -4.91 -4.13 -14.87
CA VAL A 110 -5.63 -3.72 -13.66
C VAL A 110 -6.44 -4.88 -13.08
N ASN A 111 -7.21 -5.58 -13.92
CA ASN A 111 -7.98 -6.76 -13.49
C ASN A 111 -7.08 -7.85 -12.92
N GLN A 112 -5.94 -8.11 -13.56
CA GLN A 112 -4.97 -9.11 -13.10
C GLN A 112 -4.40 -8.74 -11.72
N SER A 113 -3.95 -7.48 -11.55
CA SER A 113 -3.41 -6.98 -10.28
C SER A 113 -4.45 -7.01 -9.17
N THR A 114 -5.68 -6.59 -9.49
CA THR A 114 -6.81 -6.60 -8.56
C THR A 114 -7.19 -8.00 -8.12
N ASN A 115 -7.35 -8.92 -9.07
CA ASN A 115 -7.69 -10.32 -8.76
C ASN A 115 -6.58 -10.98 -7.95
N ARG A 116 -5.32 -10.68 -8.27
CA ARG A 116 -4.18 -11.20 -7.51
C ARG A 116 -4.21 -10.73 -6.06
N LEU A 117 -4.33 -9.42 -5.83
CA LEU A 117 -4.45 -8.85 -4.48
C LEU A 117 -5.64 -9.46 -3.72
N SER A 118 -6.78 -9.56 -4.39
CA SER A 118 -8.00 -10.14 -3.81
C SER A 118 -7.79 -11.60 -3.37
N ASN A 119 -7.12 -12.39 -4.21
CA ASN A 119 -6.83 -13.80 -3.92
C ASN A 119 -5.77 -13.97 -2.83
N ASP A 120 -4.65 -13.26 -2.94
CA ASP A 120 -3.54 -13.34 -1.99
C ASP A 120 -3.99 -12.89 -0.59
N LEU A 121 -4.76 -11.79 -0.48
CA LEU A 121 -5.35 -11.30 0.77
C LEU A 121 -6.65 -12.03 1.17
N ARG A 122 -7.05 -13.08 0.43
CA ARG A 122 -8.20 -13.94 0.74
C ARG A 122 -9.52 -13.19 0.90
N LEU A 123 -9.71 -12.10 0.15
CA LEU A 123 -10.83 -11.17 0.36
C LEU A 123 -12.20 -11.83 0.13
N ASN A 124 -12.25 -12.85 -0.73
CA ASN A 124 -13.48 -13.58 -1.07
C ASN A 124 -13.79 -14.76 -0.14
N THR A 125 -12.86 -15.18 0.73
CA THR A 125 -13.00 -16.41 1.54
C THR A 125 -12.95 -16.16 3.05
N ARG A 126 -12.66 -14.93 3.48
CA ARG A 126 -12.53 -14.54 4.89
C ARG A 126 -13.82 -13.95 5.48
N PHE A 127 -14.02 -14.18 6.78
CA PHE A 127 -15.22 -13.73 7.51
C PHE A 127 -15.04 -12.41 8.27
N ASP A 128 -13.80 -12.04 8.60
CA ASP A 128 -13.42 -10.88 9.41
C ASP A 128 -13.66 -9.53 8.69
N LYS A 129 -13.79 -9.54 7.36
CA LYS A 129 -14.06 -8.36 6.50
C LYS A 129 -13.12 -7.18 6.77
N LYS A 130 -11.84 -7.45 7.07
CA LYS A 130 -10.80 -6.43 7.36
C LYS A 130 -10.52 -5.45 6.22
N TRP A 131 -11.02 -5.73 5.02
CA TRP A 131 -10.71 -5.01 3.79
C TRP A 131 -11.97 -4.58 3.05
N THR A 132 -11.89 -3.43 2.39
CA THR A 132 -12.86 -2.99 1.39
C THR A 132 -12.09 -2.75 0.09
N LEU A 133 -12.34 -3.57 -0.94
CA LEU A 133 -11.68 -3.46 -2.24
C LEU A 133 -12.50 -2.56 -3.18
N LEU A 134 -11.86 -1.56 -3.78
CA LEU A 134 -12.42 -0.71 -4.83
C LEU A 134 -11.50 -0.72 -6.05
N GLN A 135 -12.04 -1.09 -7.20
CA GLN A 135 -11.30 -1.08 -8.47
C GLN A 135 -11.78 0.08 -9.35
N ASN A 136 -10.86 0.97 -9.73
CA ASN A 136 -11.13 2.16 -10.54
C ASN A 136 -12.35 2.96 -10.02
N PRO A 137 -12.37 3.36 -8.73
CA PRO A 137 -13.52 4.08 -8.18
C PRO A 137 -13.77 5.37 -8.98
N SER A 138 -15.03 5.62 -9.29
CA SER A 138 -15.42 6.78 -10.12
C SER A 138 -16.83 7.30 -9.84
N ARG A 139 -17.57 6.69 -8.91
CA ARG A 139 -18.99 6.95 -8.66
C ARG A 139 -19.21 7.49 -7.25
N MET A 140 -20.33 8.16 -7.03
CA MET A 140 -20.74 8.65 -5.71
C MET A 140 -20.81 7.53 -4.67
N GLN A 141 -21.29 6.35 -5.05
CA GLN A 141 -21.32 5.19 -4.18
C GLN A 141 -19.92 4.76 -3.68
N ASP A 142 -18.87 4.94 -4.51
CA ASP A 142 -17.50 4.63 -4.09
C ASP A 142 -17.04 5.63 -3.02
N ALA A 143 -17.43 6.91 -3.15
CA ALA A 143 -17.14 7.95 -2.16
C ALA A 143 -17.82 7.65 -0.81
N GLU A 144 -19.09 7.23 -0.83
CA GLU A 144 -19.84 6.84 0.39
C GLU A 144 -19.20 5.62 1.09
N ILE A 145 -18.71 4.65 0.32
CA ILE A 145 -17.99 3.48 0.84
C ILE A 145 -16.69 3.90 1.53
N ILE A 146 -15.93 4.81 0.90
CA ILE A 146 -14.69 5.36 1.46
C ILE A 146 -14.99 6.13 2.74
N GLU A 147 -15.96 7.03 2.71
CA GLU A 147 -16.37 7.83 3.87
C GLU A 147 -16.75 6.94 5.06
N THR A 148 -17.57 5.92 4.81
CA THR A 148 -18.00 4.96 5.84
C THR A 148 -16.82 4.22 6.47
N ALA A 149 -15.86 3.78 5.65
CA ALA A 149 -14.67 3.09 6.15
C ALA A 149 -13.77 4.03 6.97
N LEU A 150 -13.58 5.26 6.52
CA LEU A 150 -12.78 6.27 7.25
C LEU A 150 -13.45 6.70 8.56
N ALA A 151 -14.79 6.81 8.58
CA ALA A 151 -15.56 7.12 9.78
C ALA A 151 -15.37 6.05 10.87
N GLN A 152 -15.34 4.76 10.51
CA GLN A 152 -15.02 3.68 11.45
C GLN A 152 -13.64 3.86 12.10
N TRP A 153 -12.64 4.27 11.33
CA TRP A 153 -11.30 4.53 11.85
C TRP A 153 -11.20 5.81 12.70
N ALA A 154 -12.09 6.78 12.47
CA ALA A 154 -12.13 8.04 13.21
C ALA A 154 -12.88 7.91 14.54
N ASP A 155 -13.79 6.94 14.66
CA ASP A 155 -14.55 6.67 15.88
C ASP A 155 -13.69 5.96 16.94
N PRO A 156 -13.35 6.61 18.07
CA PRO A 156 -12.54 6.00 19.13
C PRO A 156 -13.26 4.87 19.88
N THR A 157 -14.59 4.74 19.72
CA THR A 157 -15.39 3.69 20.33
C THR A 157 -15.54 2.46 19.43
N PHE A 158 -15.23 2.59 18.13
CA PHE A 158 -15.29 1.49 17.20
C PHE A 158 -14.05 0.58 17.34
N PRO A 159 -14.21 -0.74 17.51
CA PRO A 159 -13.07 -1.64 17.66
C PRO A 159 -12.14 -1.63 16.44
N LYS A 160 -10.85 -1.30 16.64
CA LYS A 160 -9.85 -1.16 15.55
C LYS A 160 -9.62 -2.44 14.73
N ASP A 161 -9.80 -3.59 15.37
CA ASP A 161 -9.74 -4.92 14.73
C ASP A 161 -10.89 -5.13 13.73
N ARG A 162 -12.02 -4.44 13.92
CA ARG A 162 -13.18 -4.46 13.03
C ARG A 162 -13.16 -3.37 11.96
N CYS A 163 -12.28 -2.38 12.07
CA CYS A 163 -12.13 -1.35 11.04
C CYS A 163 -11.68 -1.97 9.71
N ARG A 164 -12.22 -1.44 8.62
CA ARG A 164 -11.84 -1.89 7.27
C ARG A 164 -10.76 -1.00 6.70
N THR A 165 -9.65 -1.58 6.24
CA THR A 165 -8.67 -0.86 5.43
C THR A 165 -9.16 -0.84 3.99
N LEU A 166 -9.14 0.34 3.38
CA LEU A 166 -9.47 0.53 1.97
C LEU A 166 -8.30 0.02 1.13
N LEU A 167 -8.57 -0.93 0.24
CA LEU A 167 -7.64 -1.37 -0.80
C LEU A 167 -8.18 -0.85 -2.13
N ILE A 168 -7.48 0.10 -2.74
CA ILE A 168 -7.90 0.74 -3.98
C ILE A 168 -6.93 0.31 -5.08
N THR A 169 -7.44 -0.32 -6.13
CA THR A 169 -6.66 -0.56 -7.35
C THR A 169 -7.09 0.42 -8.43
N VAL A 170 -6.13 1.11 -9.05
CA VAL A 170 -6.41 2.14 -10.05
C VAL A 170 -5.53 1.98 -11.27
N MET A 171 -6.10 2.20 -12.45
CA MET A 171 -5.37 2.24 -13.71
C MET A 171 -4.41 3.42 -13.74
N LYS A 172 -3.20 3.20 -14.27
CA LYS A 172 -2.21 4.23 -14.57
C LYS A 172 -2.64 5.04 -15.80
N ASN A 173 -3.72 5.79 -15.64
CA ASN A 173 -4.38 6.56 -16.69
C ASN A 173 -4.93 7.85 -16.10
N THR A 174 -4.74 8.97 -16.81
CA THR A 174 -5.12 10.31 -16.34
C THR A 174 -6.58 10.40 -15.90
N SER A 175 -7.52 9.84 -16.66
CA SER A 175 -8.94 9.91 -16.32
C SER A 175 -9.26 9.13 -15.03
N HIS A 176 -8.75 7.91 -14.93
CA HIS A 176 -8.96 7.08 -13.73
C HIS A 176 -8.29 7.66 -12.48
N LEU A 177 -7.08 8.22 -12.61
CA LEU A 177 -6.40 8.90 -11.51
C LEU A 177 -7.15 10.16 -11.09
N ASN A 178 -7.61 10.99 -12.04
CA ASN A 178 -8.39 12.19 -11.73
C ASN A 178 -9.72 11.85 -11.04
N ASN A 179 -10.38 10.77 -11.43
CA ASN A 179 -11.59 10.30 -10.75
C ASN A 179 -11.31 9.93 -9.29
N LEU A 180 -10.23 9.17 -9.04
CA LEU A 180 -9.81 8.81 -7.69
C LEU A 180 -9.45 10.05 -6.87
N VAL A 181 -8.69 10.99 -7.45
CA VAL A 181 -8.34 12.26 -6.80
C VAL A 181 -9.59 13.05 -6.44
N GLY A 182 -10.53 13.20 -7.36
CA GLY A 182 -11.79 13.93 -7.10
C GLY A 182 -12.61 13.31 -5.97
N ILE A 183 -12.67 11.97 -5.90
CA ILE A 183 -13.33 11.26 -4.79
C ILE A 183 -12.59 11.54 -3.47
N LEU A 184 -11.28 11.39 -3.44
CA LEU A 184 -10.45 11.54 -2.23
C LEU A 184 -10.41 12.98 -1.72
N GLN A 185 -10.44 13.98 -2.61
CA GLN A 185 -10.54 15.40 -2.25
C GLN A 185 -11.84 15.73 -1.51
N GLY A 186 -12.91 14.96 -1.76
CA GLY A 186 -14.17 15.07 -1.02
C GLY A 186 -14.17 14.43 0.36
N GLN A 187 -13.08 13.77 0.78
CA GLN A 187 -12.98 13.05 2.05
C GLN A 187 -12.15 13.82 3.08
N ASN A 188 -12.42 13.60 4.38
CA ASN A 188 -11.52 14.05 5.43
C ASN A 188 -10.30 13.11 5.54
N LEU A 189 -9.19 13.47 4.91
CA LEU A 189 -7.95 12.70 4.91
C LEU A 189 -6.98 13.09 6.04
N GLN A 190 -7.37 14.00 6.93
CA GLN A 190 -6.50 14.41 8.04
C GLN A 190 -6.23 13.22 8.98
N GLY A 191 -4.95 12.90 9.18
CA GLY A 191 -4.56 11.75 9.99
C GLY A 191 -5.01 10.42 9.40
N VAL A 192 -5.06 10.29 8.07
CA VAL A 192 -5.35 9.05 7.35
C VAL A 192 -4.07 8.48 6.73
N PRO A 193 -3.32 7.59 7.44
CA PRO A 193 -2.12 7.00 6.88
C PRO A 193 -2.44 6.18 5.63
N THR A 194 -1.76 6.51 4.54
CA THR A 194 -2.01 5.98 3.21
C THR A 194 -0.72 5.44 2.62
N LEU A 195 -0.74 4.21 2.13
CA LEU A 195 0.34 3.61 1.37
C LEU A 195 -0.01 3.66 -0.11
N ILE A 196 0.91 4.14 -0.95
CA ILE A 196 0.75 4.14 -2.41
C ILE A 196 1.84 3.26 -3.01
N ILE A 197 1.46 2.33 -3.87
CA ILE A 197 2.35 1.38 -4.55
C ILE A 197 2.14 1.55 -6.06
N ASP A 198 3.23 1.75 -6.81
CA ASP A 198 3.24 1.75 -8.28
C ASP A 198 3.99 0.49 -8.73
N ASP A 199 3.26 -0.54 -9.20
CA ASP A 199 3.81 -1.88 -9.52
C ASP A 199 4.60 -1.89 -10.84
N GLU A 200 4.42 -0.88 -11.70
CA GLU A 200 5.01 -0.76 -13.05
C GLU A 200 5.81 0.56 -13.18
N GLY A 201 6.80 0.71 -12.30
CA GLY A 201 7.73 1.86 -12.29
C GLY A 201 8.87 1.77 -13.31
N ASP A 202 8.97 0.68 -14.06
CA ASP A 202 9.97 0.45 -15.11
C ASP A 202 9.91 1.47 -16.26
N GLN A 203 8.81 2.21 -16.37
CA GLN A 203 8.63 3.28 -17.36
C GLN A 203 8.81 4.71 -16.81
N ALA A 204 9.19 4.90 -15.55
CA ALA A 204 9.37 6.24 -14.98
C ALA A 204 10.48 6.30 -13.91
N SER A 205 11.42 7.23 -14.07
CA SER A 205 12.34 7.62 -13.00
C SER A 205 11.58 8.18 -11.80
N LEU A 206 12.10 7.99 -10.58
CA LEU A 206 11.61 8.61 -9.34
C LEU A 206 11.34 10.10 -9.55
N ASN A 207 10.07 10.52 -9.48
CA ASN A 207 9.73 11.93 -9.46
C ASN A 207 9.91 12.48 -8.03
N THR A 208 11.14 12.85 -7.67
CA THR A 208 11.47 13.46 -6.36
C THR A 208 10.81 14.82 -6.15
N ARG A 209 10.20 15.40 -7.19
CA ARG A 209 9.50 16.69 -7.12
C ARG A 209 8.27 16.60 -6.24
N ALA A 210 7.53 15.49 -6.28
CA ALA A 210 6.39 15.29 -5.38
C ALA A 210 6.80 15.33 -3.90
N ARG A 211 7.90 14.64 -3.56
CA ARG A 211 8.49 14.67 -2.21
C ARG A 211 8.98 16.07 -1.81
N TRP A 212 9.63 16.78 -2.73
CA TRP A 212 10.11 18.15 -2.50
C TRP A 212 8.93 19.13 -2.32
N ALA A 213 7.91 19.07 -3.18
CA ALA A 213 6.73 19.91 -3.13
C ALA A 213 5.95 19.71 -1.83
N ALA A 214 5.75 18.43 -1.43
CA ALA A 214 5.07 18.08 -0.18
C ALA A 214 5.81 18.60 1.06
N ARG A 215 7.16 18.67 1.05
CA ARG A 215 7.94 19.29 2.13
C ARG A 215 7.82 20.81 2.17
N GLN A 216 7.60 21.44 1.03
CA GLN A 216 7.51 22.90 0.89
C GLN A 216 6.06 23.43 0.92
N GLY A 217 5.06 22.55 0.98
CA GLY A 217 3.65 22.94 0.87
C GLY A 217 3.26 23.48 -0.51
N ILE A 218 3.97 23.07 -1.56
CA ILE A 218 3.77 23.52 -2.94
C ILE A 218 2.95 22.46 -3.70
N GLU A 219 1.98 22.89 -4.51
CA GLU A 219 1.31 21.99 -5.44
C GLU A 219 2.25 21.58 -6.57
N VAL A 220 2.36 20.28 -6.84
CA VAL A 220 3.29 19.70 -7.82
C VAL A 220 3.07 20.25 -9.23
N GLU A 221 1.83 20.66 -9.55
CA GLU A 221 1.46 21.26 -10.85
C GLU A 221 2.10 22.64 -11.09
N ASN A 222 2.52 23.34 -10.04
CA ASN A 222 3.22 24.62 -10.15
C ASN A 222 4.73 24.48 -10.42
N LEU A 223 5.22 23.24 -10.54
CA LEU A 223 6.64 22.96 -10.75
C LEU A 223 6.97 22.83 -12.24
N THR A 224 7.60 23.85 -12.81
CA THR A 224 8.13 23.86 -14.19
C THR A 224 9.33 22.94 -14.34
N GLU A 225 9.53 22.24 -15.47
CA GLU A 225 10.59 21.21 -15.69
C GLU A 225 12.02 21.58 -15.23
N ASN A 226 12.32 22.87 -15.02
CA ASN A 226 13.61 23.39 -14.56
C ASN A 226 13.77 23.54 -13.02
N GLN A 227 12.84 23.00 -12.21
CA GLN A 227 12.88 23.00 -10.74
C GLN A 227 12.70 21.59 -10.17
#